data_AF-M4SVJ5-F1
#
_entry.id   AF-M4SVJ5-F1
#
_cell.length_a   1.000
_cell.length_b   1.000
_cell.length_c   1.000
_cell.angle_alpha   90.00
_cell.angle_beta   90.00
_cell.angle_gamma   90.00
#
_symmetry.space_group_name_H-M   'P 1'
#
loop_
_entity.id
_entity.type
_entity.pdbx_description
1 polymer ?
#
loop_
_entity_poly.entity_id
_entity_poly.type
_entity_poly.pdbx_seq_one_letter_code
_entity_poly.pdbx_strand_id
1 'polypeptide(L)'
;MHDIILLRTVVTLLAAISVLSFQLQPTAAADEAVNAVTDVCDEIIFLEELKQHFNQQITTAETRVHELASQTLQLTAAAVKQGSGSSARAFWALAALAGTRLQKQIVVAKQARTGDVGAAALAIADRLAQLKMAATATDKALGTIAATGHSPDTTTFGASGHDCTSTVQTSRGNYRACKAKAGNKGELAKAAQHLATMTQYKGLSTDIFKPPALTITTAAKGTLQSITTASGDHCHDNSGSSRAARGNALGIKSIAFSAITTKVTAISFSGPQATDDGCPAIPGSEADEVAITPNKLANLICKARKSTITKEETIKPTTVANLQSDPTMRDIAVLLENREKAAAKEISNENDKAKKGSSKHIVRSTNCRHRPTLFAKTGRKRR
;
A
#
# COMPACT_ATOMS: atom_id res chain seq x y z
N MET A 1 10.40 18.08 -41.10
CA MET A 1 10.98 18.82 -39.95
C MET A 1 10.00 19.01 -38.79
N HIS A 2 8.73 18.60 -38.90
CA HIS A 2 7.73 18.71 -37.84
C HIS A 2 7.73 17.53 -36.83
N ASP A 3 8.24 16.35 -37.20
CA ASP A 3 8.21 15.15 -36.32
C ASP A 3 9.39 15.01 -35.33
N ILE A 4 10.42 15.86 -35.43
CA ILE A 4 11.58 15.83 -34.51
C ILE A 4 11.35 16.75 -33.30
N ILE A 5 10.38 17.66 -33.38
CA ILE A 5 10.04 18.60 -32.31
C ILE A 5 9.13 17.92 -31.27
N LEU A 6 8.22 17.04 -31.69
CA LEU A 6 7.31 16.32 -30.77
C LEU A 6 8.01 15.27 -29.88
N LEU A 7 9.11 14.66 -30.32
CA LEU A 7 9.82 13.66 -29.50
C LEU A 7 10.70 14.30 -28.42
N ARG A 8 11.13 15.55 -28.62
CA ARG A 8 11.90 16.31 -27.62
C ARG A 8 11.01 16.87 -26.52
N THR A 9 9.78 17.27 -26.83
CA THR A 9 8.83 17.78 -25.83
C THR A 9 8.32 16.70 -24.87
N VAL A 10 8.14 15.45 -25.34
CA VAL A 10 7.70 14.33 -24.48
C VAL A 10 8.82 13.85 -23.52
N VAL A 11 10.08 13.88 -23.94
CA VAL A 11 11.21 13.47 -23.08
C VAL A 11 11.59 14.54 -22.06
N THR A 12 11.33 15.82 -22.34
CA THR A 12 11.49 16.89 -21.34
C THR A 12 10.31 16.97 -20.36
N LEU A 13 9.12 16.47 -20.70
CA LEU A 13 7.98 16.46 -19.77
C LEU A 13 8.09 15.36 -18.69
N LEU A 14 8.82 14.27 -18.97
CA LEU A 14 9.04 13.17 -18.02
C LEU A 14 10.22 13.39 -17.05
N ALA A 15 10.98 14.47 -17.21
CA ALA A 15 12.07 14.85 -16.30
C ALA A 15 11.67 15.97 -15.31
N ALA A 16 10.41 16.44 -15.33
CA ALA A 16 9.94 17.58 -14.55
C ALA A 16 9.01 17.23 -13.36
N ILE A 17 9.04 15.98 -12.86
CA ILE A 17 8.29 15.57 -11.65
C ILE A 17 9.22 14.91 -10.61
N SER A 18 10.44 15.41 -10.44
CA SER A 18 11.34 14.92 -9.37
C SER A 18 12.11 16.03 -8.66
N VAL A 19 11.48 17.19 -8.54
CA VAL A 19 11.76 18.11 -7.43
C VAL A 19 10.47 18.16 -6.62
N LEU A 20 10.24 17.14 -5.79
CA LEU A 20 9.43 17.38 -4.60
C LEU A 20 10.26 18.36 -3.78
N SER A 21 9.81 19.61 -3.79
CA SER A 21 10.27 20.65 -2.90
C SER A 21 10.27 20.08 -1.48
N PHE A 22 11.46 19.82 -0.94
CA PHE A 22 11.70 19.89 0.50
C PHE A 22 11.55 21.36 0.88
N GLN A 23 10.31 21.88 0.83
CA GLN A 23 9.99 23.00 1.68
C GLN A 23 10.12 22.45 3.09
N LEU A 24 10.99 23.06 3.90
CA LEU A 24 10.87 22.98 5.35
C LEU A 24 9.47 23.53 5.67
N GLN A 25 8.47 22.65 5.65
CA GLN A 25 7.18 22.98 6.20
C GLN A 25 7.40 23.29 7.69
N PRO A 26 6.67 24.28 8.23
CA PRO A 26 6.61 24.46 9.68
C PRO A 26 6.29 23.10 10.30
N THR A 27 6.85 22.81 11.47
CA THR A 27 6.58 21.58 12.24
C THR A 27 5.07 21.38 12.30
N ALA A 28 4.54 20.57 11.37
CA ALA A 28 3.15 20.20 11.36
C ALA A 28 2.90 19.51 12.69
N ALA A 29 1.78 19.79 13.36
CA ALA A 29 1.49 19.02 14.56
C ALA A 29 1.39 17.56 14.12
N ALA A 30 2.28 16.73 14.69
CA ALA A 30 2.67 15.42 14.17
C ALA A 30 1.47 14.51 13.84
N ASP A 31 0.35 14.72 14.51
CA ASP A 31 -0.84 13.90 14.41
C ASP A 31 -2.05 14.61 13.79
N GLU A 32 -1.93 15.75 13.11
CA GLU A 32 -3.09 16.44 12.48
C GLU A 32 -3.89 15.52 11.55
N ALA A 33 -3.22 14.89 10.58
CA ALA A 33 -3.85 13.95 9.66
C ALA A 33 -4.45 12.73 10.38
N VAL A 34 -3.78 12.24 11.44
CA VAL A 34 -4.29 11.13 12.26
C VAL A 34 -5.51 11.56 13.07
N ASN A 35 -5.51 12.78 13.59
CA ASN A 35 -6.59 13.33 14.40
C ASN A 35 -7.85 13.61 13.59
N ALA A 36 -7.71 13.84 12.29
CA ALA A 36 -8.83 13.95 11.35
C ALA A 36 -9.56 12.61 11.13
N VAL A 37 -9.01 11.47 11.59
CA VAL A 37 -9.69 10.17 11.50
C VAL A 37 -10.77 10.04 12.58
N THR A 38 -12.03 10.18 12.17
CA THR A 38 -13.19 10.13 13.07
C THR A 38 -14.21 9.05 12.71
N ASP A 39 -14.24 8.61 11.45
CA ASP A 39 -15.17 7.61 10.94
C ASP A 39 -14.52 6.64 9.93
N VAL A 40 -15.32 5.68 9.44
CA VAL A 40 -14.87 4.65 8.49
C VAL A 40 -14.35 5.26 7.18
N CYS A 41 -14.94 6.35 6.71
CA CYS A 41 -14.52 7.00 5.47
C CYS A 41 -13.19 7.73 5.67
N ASP A 42 -12.97 8.34 6.84
CA ASP A 42 -11.69 8.99 7.16
C ASP A 42 -10.55 7.97 7.22
N GLU A 43 -10.76 6.83 7.90
CA GLU A 43 -9.74 5.78 7.97
C GLU A 43 -9.41 5.27 6.56
N ILE A 44 -10.42 5.08 5.70
CA ILE A 44 -10.20 4.70 4.30
C ILE A 44 -9.32 5.73 3.58
N ILE A 45 -9.66 7.02 3.65
CA ILE A 45 -8.92 8.07 2.94
C ILE A 45 -7.48 8.17 3.48
N PHE A 46 -7.32 8.17 4.80
CA PHE A 46 -6.01 8.19 5.45
C PHE A 46 -5.12 7.03 4.99
N LEU A 47 -5.68 5.82 4.97
CA LEU A 47 -4.96 4.61 4.55
C LEU A 47 -4.67 4.59 3.03
N GLU A 48 -5.51 5.18 2.20
CA GLU A 48 -5.23 5.33 0.76
C GLU A 48 -3.99 6.22 0.51
N GLU A 49 -3.84 7.31 1.26
CA GLU A 49 -2.66 8.18 1.19
C GLU A 49 -1.38 7.46 1.64
N LEU A 50 -1.44 6.73 2.76
CA LEU A 50 -0.30 5.94 3.23
C LEU A 50 0.06 4.81 2.26
N LYS A 51 -0.94 4.12 1.70
CA LYS A 51 -0.72 3.09 0.68
C LYS A 51 -0.02 3.66 -0.55
N GLN A 52 -0.47 4.81 -1.03
CA GLN A 52 0.16 5.49 -2.16
C GLN A 52 1.62 5.80 -1.86
N HIS A 53 1.91 6.34 -0.68
CA HIS A 53 3.27 6.66 -0.26
C HIS A 53 4.19 5.45 -0.23
N PHE A 54 3.80 4.36 0.46
CA PHE A 54 4.63 3.15 0.53
C PHE A 54 4.82 2.48 -0.83
N ASN A 55 3.77 2.42 -1.66
CA ASN A 55 3.88 1.90 -3.02
C ASN A 55 4.81 2.76 -3.90
N GLN A 56 4.81 4.08 -3.73
CA GLN A 56 5.77 4.94 -4.42
C GLN A 56 7.20 4.67 -3.99
N GLN A 57 7.46 4.40 -2.71
CA GLN A 57 8.81 4.04 -2.27
C GLN A 57 9.29 2.73 -2.93
N ILE A 58 8.45 1.70 -2.95
CA ILE A 58 8.74 0.41 -3.62
C ILE A 58 9.00 0.64 -5.12
N THR A 59 8.08 1.32 -5.80
CA THR A 59 8.18 1.61 -7.24
C THR A 59 9.43 2.41 -7.57
N THR A 60 9.83 3.34 -6.69
CA THR A 60 11.04 4.13 -6.92
C THR A 60 12.30 3.28 -6.78
N ALA A 61 12.34 2.33 -5.85
CA ALA A 61 13.46 1.39 -5.73
C ALA A 61 13.57 0.48 -6.96
N GLU A 62 12.44 -0.03 -7.46
CA GLU A 62 12.37 -0.83 -8.69
C GLU A 62 12.79 -0.01 -9.92
N THR A 63 12.32 1.23 -10.03
CA THR A 63 12.73 2.15 -11.12
C THR A 63 14.24 2.36 -11.13
N ARG A 64 14.89 2.50 -9.95
CA ARG A 64 16.35 2.65 -9.86
C ARG A 64 17.09 1.41 -10.36
N VAL A 65 16.55 0.20 -10.15
CA VAL A 65 17.10 -1.04 -10.74
C VAL A 65 17.11 -0.94 -12.27
N HIS A 66 15.98 -0.55 -12.88
CA HIS A 66 15.89 -0.42 -14.34
C HIS A 66 16.85 0.63 -14.91
N GLU A 67 16.99 1.77 -14.23
CA GLU A 67 17.92 2.82 -14.63
C GLU A 67 19.38 2.36 -14.60
N LEU A 68 19.79 1.67 -13.52
CA LEU A 68 21.14 1.14 -13.38
C LEU A 68 21.43 0.03 -14.40
N ALA A 69 20.47 -0.88 -14.64
CA ALA A 69 20.59 -1.92 -15.66
C ALA A 69 20.76 -1.33 -17.07
N SER A 70 19.97 -0.31 -17.40
CA SER A 70 20.08 0.41 -18.68
C SER A 70 21.46 1.08 -18.83
N GLN A 71 21.99 1.67 -17.75
CA GLN A 71 23.31 2.28 -17.75
C GLN A 71 24.43 1.26 -17.92
N THR A 72 24.37 0.13 -17.22
CA THR A 72 25.33 -0.97 -17.40
C THR A 72 25.38 -1.42 -18.85
N LEU A 73 24.22 -1.65 -19.49
CA LEU A 73 24.15 -2.07 -20.89
C LEU A 73 24.72 -1.01 -21.84
N GLN A 74 24.37 0.27 -21.66
CA GLN A 74 24.88 1.37 -22.48
C GLN A 74 26.40 1.50 -22.38
N LEU A 75 26.95 1.39 -21.17
CA LEU A 75 28.39 1.49 -20.92
C LEU A 75 29.14 0.28 -21.48
N THR A 76 28.59 -0.93 -21.34
CA THR A 76 29.14 -2.14 -21.98
C THR A 76 29.16 -2.01 -23.50
N ALA A 77 28.06 -1.57 -24.11
CA ALA A 77 28.00 -1.35 -25.56
C ALA A 77 29.01 -0.29 -26.03
N ALA A 78 29.19 0.79 -25.26
CA ALA A 78 30.20 1.80 -25.54
C ALA A 78 31.63 1.24 -25.43
N ALA A 79 31.89 0.38 -24.45
CA ALA A 79 33.18 -0.28 -24.29
C ALA A 79 33.50 -1.19 -25.48
N VAL A 80 32.53 -2.02 -25.91
CA VAL A 80 32.64 -2.89 -27.08
C VAL A 80 32.89 -2.08 -28.35
N LYS A 81 32.16 -0.97 -28.54
CA LYS A 81 32.33 -0.09 -29.70
C LYS A 81 33.73 0.53 -29.79
N GLN A 82 34.35 0.85 -28.64
CA GLN A 82 35.73 1.38 -28.63
C GLN A 82 36.78 0.30 -28.88
N GLY A 83 36.45 -0.97 -28.73
CA GLY A 83 37.38 -2.08 -28.94
C GLY A 83 38.42 -2.17 -27.82
N SER A 84 39.64 -1.67 -28.06
CA SER A 84 40.76 -1.76 -27.13
C SER A 84 41.29 -0.37 -26.74
N GLY A 85 42.25 -0.33 -25.81
CA GLY A 85 42.86 0.92 -25.35
C GLY A 85 42.15 1.54 -24.14
N SER A 86 42.59 2.76 -23.78
CA SER A 86 42.23 3.41 -22.51
C SER A 86 40.75 3.79 -22.42
N SER A 87 40.15 4.29 -23.51
CA SER A 87 38.71 4.62 -23.52
C SER A 87 37.83 3.39 -23.36
N ALA A 88 38.18 2.24 -23.97
CA ALA A 88 37.46 1.00 -23.78
C ALA A 88 37.55 0.53 -22.31
N ARG A 89 38.74 0.59 -21.69
CA ARG A 89 38.93 0.26 -20.26
C ARG A 89 38.09 1.16 -19.35
N ALA A 90 37.99 2.45 -19.66
CA ALA A 90 37.20 3.37 -18.85
C ALA A 90 35.69 3.08 -18.92
N PHE A 91 35.17 2.75 -20.11
CA PHE A 91 33.77 2.32 -20.23
C PHE A 91 33.53 0.99 -19.52
N TRP A 92 34.46 0.03 -19.59
CA TRP A 92 34.38 -1.20 -18.81
C TRP A 92 34.39 -0.95 -17.30
N ALA A 93 35.23 -0.03 -16.82
CA ALA A 93 35.26 0.36 -15.41
C ALA A 93 33.93 0.95 -14.93
N LEU A 94 33.34 1.87 -15.72
CA LEU A 94 32.04 2.46 -15.42
C LEU A 94 30.91 1.44 -15.51
N ALA A 95 30.96 0.51 -16.48
CA ALA A 95 29.99 -0.58 -16.61
C ALA A 95 30.05 -1.51 -15.38
N ALA A 96 31.25 -1.84 -14.92
CA ALA A 96 31.44 -2.63 -13.71
C ALA A 96 30.90 -1.91 -12.46
N LEU A 97 31.15 -0.59 -12.32
CA LEU A 97 30.61 0.20 -11.22
C LEU A 97 29.07 0.25 -11.25
N ALA A 98 28.48 0.51 -12.42
CA ALA A 98 27.04 0.46 -12.63
C ALA A 98 26.46 -0.91 -12.28
N GLY A 99 27.14 -1.99 -12.68
CA GLY A 99 26.78 -3.37 -12.34
C GLY A 99 26.80 -3.64 -10.85
N THR A 100 27.82 -3.18 -10.11
CA THR A 100 27.87 -3.34 -8.65
C THR A 100 26.74 -2.58 -7.96
N ARG A 101 26.48 -1.33 -8.37
CA ARG A 101 25.35 -0.54 -7.83
C ARG A 101 24.00 -1.16 -8.17
N LEU A 102 23.85 -1.71 -9.38
CA LEU A 102 22.66 -2.45 -9.79
C LEU A 102 22.38 -3.62 -8.83
N GLN A 103 23.38 -4.45 -8.54
CA GLN A 103 23.21 -5.60 -7.65
C GLN A 103 22.78 -5.18 -6.24
N LYS A 104 23.39 -4.11 -5.69
CA LYS A 104 22.96 -3.53 -4.41
C LYS A 104 21.51 -3.04 -4.46
N GLN A 105 21.15 -2.32 -5.53
CA GLN A 105 19.79 -1.80 -5.70
C GLN A 105 18.75 -2.91 -5.86
N ILE A 106 19.09 -4.07 -6.47
CA ILE A 106 18.19 -5.23 -6.53
C ILE A 106 17.86 -5.74 -5.13
N VAL A 107 18.86 -5.83 -4.24
CA VAL A 107 18.64 -6.24 -2.84
C VAL A 107 17.77 -5.22 -2.12
N VAL A 108 18.02 -3.92 -2.30
CA VAL A 108 17.17 -2.85 -1.75
C VAL A 108 15.73 -2.96 -2.25
N ALA A 109 15.52 -3.13 -3.57
CA ALA A 109 14.18 -3.21 -4.15
C ALA A 109 13.42 -4.44 -3.64
N LYS A 110 14.12 -5.58 -3.48
CA LYS A 110 13.56 -6.77 -2.83
C LYS A 110 13.18 -6.46 -1.38
N GLN A 111 14.06 -5.85 -0.60
CA GLN A 111 13.79 -5.50 0.80
C GLN A 111 12.64 -4.50 0.93
N ALA A 112 12.51 -3.54 0.02
CA ALA A 112 11.37 -2.61 -0.01
C ALA A 112 10.05 -3.36 -0.18
N ARG A 113 10.03 -4.42 -0.99
CA ARG A 113 8.83 -5.23 -1.27
C ARG A 113 8.54 -6.29 -0.20
N THR A 114 9.55 -6.91 0.40
CA THR A 114 9.38 -8.04 1.34
C THR A 114 9.62 -7.68 2.80
N GLY A 115 10.19 -6.51 3.09
CA GLY A 115 10.39 -5.99 4.44
C GLY A 115 9.20 -5.18 4.94
N ASP A 116 9.44 -4.33 5.93
CA ASP A 116 8.38 -3.63 6.67
C ASP A 116 7.53 -2.71 5.78
N VAL A 117 8.13 -2.03 4.80
CA VAL A 117 7.41 -1.16 3.85
C VAL A 117 6.40 -1.96 3.03
N GLY A 118 6.80 -3.12 2.50
CA GLY A 118 5.92 -4.00 1.76
C GLY A 118 4.85 -4.66 2.63
N ALA A 119 5.23 -5.09 3.85
CA ALA A 119 4.29 -5.66 4.81
C ALA A 119 3.21 -4.64 5.22
N ALA A 120 3.59 -3.38 5.49
CA ALA A 120 2.64 -2.31 5.76
C ALA A 120 1.74 -2.03 4.55
N ALA A 121 2.29 -1.91 3.34
CA ALA A 121 1.49 -1.68 2.14
C ALA A 121 0.44 -2.77 1.89
N LEU A 122 0.79 -4.03 2.15
CA LEU A 122 -0.13 -5.17 2.05
C LEU A 122 -1.22 -5.10 3.13
N ALA A 123 -0.83 -4.96 4.40
CA ALA A 123 -1.80 -4.88 5.50
C ALA A 123 -2.75 -3.69 5.37
N ILE A 124 -2.26 -2.55 4.85
CA ILE A 124 -3.10 -1.40 4.52
C ILE A 124 -4.11 -1.77 3.41
N ALA A 125 -3.69 -2.50 2.37
CA ALA A 125 -4.59 -2.93 1.31
C ALA A 125 -5.69 -3.86 1.83
N ASP A 126 -5.34 -4.81 2.70
CA ASP A 126 -6.29 -5.74 3.32
C ASP A 126 -7.26 -5.01 4.25
N ARG A 127 -6.75 -4.09 5.08
CA ARG A 127 -7.58 -3.24 5.93
C ARG A 127 -8.53 -2.37 5.10
N LEU A 128 -8.06 -1.77 4.01
CA LEU A 128 -8.91 -1.00 3.10
C LEU A 128 -10.05 -1.85 2.52
N ALA A 129 -9.77 -3.10 2.16
CA ALA A 129 -10.82 -4.01 1.69
C ALA A 129 -11.86 -4.28 2.79
N GLN A 130 -11.41 -4.55 4.02
CA GLN A 130 -12.28 -4.76 5.18
C GLN A 130 -13.17 -3.54 5.45
N LEU A 131 -12.58 -2.33 5.48
CA LEU A 131 -13.33 -1.08 5.72
C LEU A 131 -14.33 -0.76 4.59
N LYS A 132 -13.96 -0.98 3.33
CA LYS A 132 -14.87 -0.76 2.19
C LYS A 132 -16.06 -1.73 2.22
N MET A 133 -15.83 -2.97 2.64
CA MET A 133 -16.90 -3.93 2.91
C MET A 133 -17.77 -3.46 4.07
N ALA A 134 -17.20 -3.03 5.20
CA ALA A 134 -17.98 -2.50 6.31
C ALA A 134 -18.85 -1.30 5.91
N ALA A 135 -18.28 -0.35 5.15
CA ALA A 135 -18.97 0.84 4.67
C ALA A 135 -20.12 0.55 3.67
N THR A 136 -20.13 -0.62 3.04
CA THR A 136 -21.18 -1.06 2.10
C THR A 136 -22.14 -2.10 2.69
N ALA A 137 -21.73 -2.81 3.74
CA ALA A 137 -22.58 -3.78 4.43
C ALA A 137 -23.55 -3.12 5.43
N THR A 138 -23.29 -1.87 5.83
CA THR A 138 -24.02 -1.17 6.91
C THR A 138 -25.21 -0.33 6.47
N ASP A 139 -26.04 -0.81 5.52
CA ASP A 139 -27.40 -0.27 5.49
C ASP A 139 -28.23 -0.94 6.58
N LYS A 140 -28.70 -0.13 7.53
CA LYS A 140 -29.57 -0.58 8.62
C LYS A 140 -31.04 -0.55 8.19
N ALA A 141 -31.34 -0.13 6.96
CA ALA A 141 -32.68 -0.18 6.43
C ALA A 141 -33.08 -1.63 6.17
N LEU A 142 -34.06 -2.08 6.94
CA LEU A 142 -34.84 -3.25 6.56
C LEU A 142 -35.57 -2.90 5.27
N GLY A 143 -35.41 -3.74 4.25
CA GLY A 143 -36.36 -3.81 3.16
C GLY A 143 -37.69 -4.39 3.65
N THR A 144 -38.59 -4.67 2.71
CA THR A 144 -39.91 -5.18 3.01
C THR A 144 -39.84 -6.55 3.69
N ILE A 145 -40.63 -6.73 4.76
CA ILE A 145 -40.89 -8.04 5.36
C ILE A 145 -42.05 -8.66 4.60
N ALA A 146 -41.85 -9.86 4.08
CA ALA A 146 -42.87 -10.61 3.34
C ALA A 146 -43.03 -12.02 3.93
N ALA A 147 -44.20 -12.38 4.42
CA ALA A 147 -44.63 -13.74 4.67
C ALA A 147 -44.76 -14.47 3.32
N THR A 148 -44.05 -15.58 3.18
CA THR A 148 -43.87 -16.32 1.94
C THR A 148 -44.48 -17.72 1.98
N GLY A 149 -44.86 -18.22 3.16
CA GLY A 149 -45.48 -19.54 3.26
C GLY A 149 -45.97 -19.92 4.66
N HIS A 150 -46.79 -20.96 4.68
CA HIS A 150 -47.27 -21.65 5.87
C HIS A 150 -47.23 -23.16 5.61
N SER A 151 -46.85 -23.94 6.61
CA SER A 151 -46.78 -25.41 6.55
C SER A 151 -47.04 -26.00 7.94
N PRO A 152 -47.48 -27.27 8.06
CA PRO A 152 -47.27 -28.03 9.28
C PRO A 152 -45.77 -28.03 9.64
N ASP A 153 -45.47 -27.76 10.90
CA ASP A 153 -44.13 -27.98 11.45
C ASP A 153 -43.97 -29.48 11.67
N THR A 154 -42.86 -30.04 11.22
CA THR A 154 -42.57 -31.47 11.41
C THR A 154 -41.32 -31.69 12.25
N THR A 155 -40.71 -30.60 12.73
CA THR A 155 -39.39 -30.60 13.34
C THR A 155 -39.35 -29.93 14.70
N THR A 156 -39.72 -28.65 14.82
CA THR A 156 -39.45 -27.85 16.03
C THR A 156 -40.46 -28.17 17.14
N PHE A 157 -41.74 -28.24 16.79
CA PHE A 157 -42.86 -28.57 17.68
C PHE A 157 -43.58 -29.87 17.27
N GLY A 158 -43.08 -30.56 16.24
CA GLY A 158 -43.64 -31.82 15.71
C GLY A 158 -44.95 -31.62 14.96
N ALA A 159 -45.56 -32.72 14.47
CA ALA A 159 -46.65 -32.71 13.48
C ALA A 159 -47.92 -31.91 13.82
N SER A 160 -48.10 -31.47 15.07
CA SER A 160 -49.19 -30.59 15.52
C SER A 160 -48.80 -29.10 15.55
N GLY A 161 -47.55 -28.78 15.23
CA GLY A 161 -47.01 -27.44 15.07
C GLY A 161 -47.26 -26.88 13.68
N HIS A 162 -47.04 -25.58 13.54
CA HIS A 162 -47.24 -24.85 12.29
C HIS A 162 -46.15 -23.82 12.10
N ASP A 163 -45.64 -23.73 10.87
CA ASP A 163 -44.67 -22.76 10.45
C ASP A 163 -45.35 -21.57 9.78
N CYS A 164 -44.76 -20.38 9.99
CA CYS A 164 -45.03 -19.18 9.21
C CYS A 164 -43.68 -18.64 8.74
N THR A 165 -43.41 -18.70 7.44
CA THR A 165 -42.15 -18.24 6.87
C THR A 165 -42.28 -16.77 6.51
N SER A 166 -41.38 -15.94 7.06
CA SER A 166 -41.22 -14.53 6.67
C SER A 166 -39.81 -14.28 6.15
N THR A 167 -39.72 -13.66 4.98
CA THR A 167 -38.48 -13.23 4.35
C THR A 167 -38.28 -11.74 4.53
N VAL A 168 -37.06 -11.36 4.85
CA VAL A 168 -36.65 -9.96 5.04
C VAL A 168 -35.55 -9.68 4.02
N GLN A 169 -35.76 -8.66 3.19
CA GLN A 169 -34.72 -8.19 2.28
C GLN A 169 -33.92 -7.10 2.98
N THR A 170 -32.60 -7.10 2.85
CA THR A 170 -31.74 -5.99 3.29
C THR A 170 -31.25 -5.22 2.08
N SER A 171 -31.10 -3.90 2.20
CA SER A 171 -30.42 -3.09 1.19
C SER A 171 -28.91 -3.07 1.44
N ARG A 172 -28.16 -2.76 0.38
CA ARG A 172 -26.72 -2.48 0.50
C ARG A 172 -26.52 -1.02 0.90
N GLY A 173 -25.55 -0.79 1.79
CA GLY A 173 -25.14 0.53 2.23
C GLY A 173 -24.59 1.37 1.08
N ASN A 174 -24.78 2.69 1.17
CA ASN A 174 -24.35 3.60 0.14
C ASN A 174 -22.94 4.15 0.39
N TYR A 175 -21.94 3.63 -0.32
CA TYR A 175 -20.56 4.13 -0.30
C TYR A 175 -20.38 5.56 -0.88
N ARG A 176 -21.44 6.18 -1.41
CA ARG A 176 -21.39 7.54 -1.96
C ARG A 176 -20.90 8.57 -0.95
N ALA A 177 -21.20 8.40 0.34
CA ALA A 177 -20.71 9.29 1.39
C ALA A 177 -19.17 9.32 1.45
N CYS A 178 -18.52 8.14 1.46
CA CYS A 178 -17.07 8.07 1.44
C CYS A 178 -16.48 8.63 0.13
N LYS A 179 -17.13 8.41 -1.02
CA LYS A 179 -16.70 9.00 -2.31
C LYS A 179 -16.74 10.54 -2.29
N ALA A 180 -17.78 11.14 -1.71
CA ALA A 180 -17.88 12.58 -1.59
C ALA A 180 -16.75 13.14 -0.72
N LYS A 181 -16.46 12.50 0.42
CA LYS A 181 -15.37 12.86 1.34
C LYS A 181 -13.99 12.74 0.66
N ALA A 182 -13.79 11.72 -0.18
CA ALA A 182 -12.55 11.55 -0.93
C ALA A 182 -12.27 12.69 -1.94
N GLY A 183 -13.29 13.43 -2.37
CA GLY A 183 -13.14 14.62 -3.22
C GLY A 183 -12.62 15.86 -2.48
N ASN A 184 -12.75 15.90 -1.14
CA ASN A 184 -12.23 16.95 -0.28
C ASN A 184 -11.59 16.33 0.97
N LYS A 185 -10.37 15.84 0.81
CA LYS A 185 -9.65 15.07 1.82
C LYS A 185 -9.23 15.89 3.06
N GLY A 186 -9.21 17.22 2.97
CA GLY A 186 -8.74 18.09 4.06
C GLY A 186 -7.37 17.68 4.59
N GLU A 187 -7.25 17.57 5.92
CA GLU A 187 -6.02 17.16 6.60
C GLU A 187 -5.58 15.72 6.31
N LEU A 188 -6.50 14.84 5.90
CA LEU A 188 -6.17 13.44 5.59
C LEU A 188 -5.21 13.33 4.41
N ALA A 189 -5.21 14.30 3.48
CA ALA A 189 -4.26 14.36 2.37
C ALA A 189 -2.80 14.51 2.82
N LYS A 190 -2.56 14.95 4.06
CA LYS A 190 -1.21 15.14 4.61
C LYS A 190 -0.67 13.89 5.32
N ALA A 191 -1.42 12.78 5.34
CA ALA A 191 -1.02 11.56 6.06
C ALA A 191 0.41 11.10 5.71
N ALA A 192 0.75 11.07 4.42
CA ALA A 192 2.08 10.70 3.96
C ALA A 192 3.18 11.69 4.39
N GLN A 193 2.86 12.99 4.46
CA GLN A 193 3.79 14.03 4.89
C GLN A 193 4.08 13.92 6.39
N HIS A 194 3.06 13.57 7.19
CA HIS A 194 3.19 13.45 8.64
C HIS A 194 3.69 12.08 9.09
N LEU A 195 3.81 11.10 8.18
CA LEU A 195 4.20 9.72 8.48
C LEU A 195 5.50 9.60 9.29
N ALA A 196 6.49 10.45 9.00
CA ALA A 196 7.78 10.42 9.69
C ALA A 196 7.69 10.92 11.15
N THR A 197 6.79 11.87 11.42
CA THR A 197 6.68 12.58 12.71
C THR A 197 5.52 12.09 13.56
N MET A 198 4.49 11.48 12.96
CA MET A 198 3.29 11.02 13.67
C MET A 198 3.64 10.09 14.83
N THR A 199 2.90 10.22 15.92
CA THR A 199 3.17 9.51 17.18
C THR A 199 2.17 8.40 17.45
N GLN A 200 1.13 8.30 16.63
CA GLN A 200 0.03 7.36 16.82
C GLN A 200 -0.65 7.01 15.50
N TYR A 201 -1.46 5.96 15.55
CA TYR A 201 -2.42 5.59 14.52
C TYR A 201 -3.83 5.58 15.12
N LYS A 202 -4.83 6.10 14.38
CA LYS A 202 -6.25 5.98 14.74
C LYS A 202 -6.95 5.02 13.78
N GLY A 203 -7.63 4.02 14.31
CA GLY A 203 -8.40 3.06 13.53
C GLY A 203 -9.67 2.61 14.23
N LEU A 204 -10.66 2.19 13.46
CA LEU A 204 -11.92 1.65 13.96
C LEU A 204 -11.74 0.26 14.57
N SER A 205 -12.46 -0.03 15.65
CA SER A 205 -12.56 -1.40 16.19
C SER A 205 -12.95 -2.40 15.11
N THR A 206 -12.40 -3.61 15.17
CA THR A 206 -12.82 -4.74 14.31
C THR A 206 -14.26 -5.18 14.57
N ASP A 207 -14.88 -4.72 15.67
CA ASP A 207 -16.31 -4.90 15.94
C ASP A 207 -17.22 -4.37 14.83
N ILE A 208 -16.76 -3.40 14.03
CA ILE A 208 -17.52 -2.91 12.88
C ILE A 208 -17.78 -4.00 11.82
N PHE A 209 -16.98 -5.07 11.83
CA PHE A 209 -17.13 -6.22 10.94
C PHE A 209 -18.06 -7.30 11.52
N LYS A 210 -18.49 -7.18 12.78
CA LYS A 210 -19.44 -8.13 13.37
C LYS A 210 -20.83 -7.89 12.80
N PRO A 211 -21.59 -8.95 12.50
CA PRO A 211 -23.01 -8.81 12.19
C PRO A 211 -23.72 -8.06 13.34
N PRO A 212 -24.57 -7.06 13.04
CA PRO A 212 -25.37 -6.41 14.07
C PRO A 212 -26.30 -7.44 14.71
N ALA A 213 -26.46 -7.37 16.04
CA ALA A 213 -27.46 -8.18 16.72
C ALA A 213 -28.86 -7.82 16.22
N LEU A 214 -29.70 -8.83 16.02
CA LEU A 214 -31.07 -8.73 15.52
C LEU A 214 -32.05 -8.94 16.66
N THR A 215 -32.93 -7.97 16.88
CA THR A 215 -34.10 -8.14 17.73
C THR A 215 -35.31 -8.32 16.83
N ILE A 216 -35.89 -9.52 16.83
CA ILE A 216 -37.13 -9.83 16.11
C ILE A 216 -38.26 -9.87 17.14
N THR A 217 -39.25 -9.01 16.96
CA THR A 217 -40.48 -9.03 17.75
C THR A 217 -41.58 -9.67 16.92
N THR A 218 -42.17 -10.75 17.41
CA THR A 218 -43.33 -11.38 16.80
C THR A 218 -44.61 -10.99 17.53
N ALA A 219 -45.73 -11.05 16.83
CA ALA A 219 -47.05 -10.88 17.40
C ALA A 219 -47.93 -12.06 16.98
N ALA A 220 -48.71 -12.57 17.94
CA ALA A 220 -49.65 -13.66 17.73
C ALA A 220 -51.02 -13.28 18.26
N LYS A 221 -52.07 -13.86 17.67
CA LYS A 221 -53.46 -13.73 18.10
C LYS A 221 -54.17 -15.07 17.88
N GLY A 222 -55.00 -15.47 18.83
CA GLY A 222 -55.85 -16.66 18.72
C GLY A 222 -55.09 -17.99 18.70
N THR A 223 -55.68 -18.98 18.04
CA THR A 223 -55.19 -20.36 17.89
C THR A 223 -54.39 -20.51 16.61
N LEU A 224 -53.09 -20.74 16.74
CA LEU A 224 -52.17 -20.82 15.60
C LEU A 224 -52.45 -22.00 14.64
N GLN A 225 -53.15 -23.05 15.11
CA GLN A 225 -53.57 -24.18 14.28
C GLN A 225 -54.56 -23.79 13.17
N SER A 226 -55.26 -22.67 13.32
CA SER A 226 -56.23 -22.20 12.33
C SER A 226 -55.61 -21.34 11.23
N ILE A 227 -54.31 -21.03 11.33
CA ILE A 227 -53.58 -20.29 10.31
C ILE A 227 -53.46 -21.18 9.07
N THR A 228 -53.87 -20.65 7.91
CA THR A 228 -53.88 -21.40 6.64
C THR A 228 -53.36 -20.55 5.47
N THR A 229 -53.14 -19.26 5.70
CA THR A 229 -52.83 -18.29 4.64
C THR A 229 -51.67 -17.40 5.05
N ALA A 230 -50.82 -17.04 4.08
CA ALA A 230 -49.74 -16.05 4.24
C ALA A 230 -50.08 -14.79 3.44
N SER A 231 -49.88 -13.61 4.02
CA SER A 231 -50.14 -12.32 3.35
C SER A 231 -49.31 -11.20 3.96
N GLY A 232 -48.66 -10.39 3.12
CA GLY A 232 -47.92 -9.23 3.60
C GLY A 232 -46.78 -9.67 4.51
N ASP A 233 -46.76 -9.23 5.77
CA ASP A 233 -45.74 -9.50 6.79
C ASP A 233 -46.16 -10.57 7.85
N HIS A 234 -47.23 -11.33 7.59
CA HIS A 234 -47.81 -12.26 8.56
C HIS A 234 -48.57 -13.44 7.92
N CYS A 235 -48.78 -14.49 8.71
CA CYS A 235 -49.71 -15.58 8.41
C CYS A 235 -50.97 -15.45 9.25
N HIS A 236 -52.10 -15.92 8.72
CA HIS A 236 -53.41 -15.76 9.33
C HIS A 236 -54.40 -16.83 8.88
N ASP A 237 -55.55 -16.88 9.56
CA ASP A 237 -56.71 -17.65 9.12
C ASP A 237 -57.48 -16.97 7.97
N ASN A 238 -58.45 -17.66 7.37
CA ASN A 238 -59.27 -17.07 6.30
C ASN A 238 -60.42 -16.17 6.83
N SER A 239 -60.37 -15.75 8.10
CA SER A 239 -61.43 -14.94 8.71
C SER A 239 -61.14 -13.44 8.62
N GLY A 240 -62.20 -12.65 8.44
CA GLY A 240 -62.14 -11.19 8.45
C GLY A 240 -61.51 -10.55 7.21
N SER A 241 -62.03 -9.40 6.79
CA SER A 241 -61.57 -8.67 5.61
C SER A 241 -60.36 -7.76 5.86
N SER A 242 -59.96 -7.55 7.13
CA SER A 242 -58.85 -6.68 7.52
C SER A 242 -57.94 -7.34 8.55
N ARG A 243 -56.68 -6.89 8.64
CA ARG A 243 -55.66 -7.44 9.56
C ARG A 243 -56.11 -7.47 11.03
N ALA A 244 -56.81 -6.44 11.49
CA ALA A 244 -57.28 -6.34 12.87
C ALA A 244 -58.47 -7.28 13.17
N ALA A 245 -59.30 -7.55 12.16
CA ALA A 245 -60.50 -8.37 12.27
C ALA A 245 -60.22 -9.88 12.30
N ARG A 246 -59.02 -10.31 11.91
CA ARG A 246 -58.65 -11.74 11.88
C ARG A 246 -58.64 -12.33 13.29
N GLY A 247 -59.23 -13.51 13.45
CA GLY A 247 -59.31 -14.21 14.73
C GLY A 247 -57.98 -14.84 15.13
N ASN A 248 -57.28 -15.42 14.15
CA ASN A 248 -56.03 -16.14 14.35
C ASN A 248 -54.93 -15.62 13.40
N ALA A 249 -53.77 -15.25 13.95
CA ALA A 249 -52.65 -14.74 13.16
C ALA A 249 -51.32 -14.85 13.90
N LEU A 250 -50.23 -14.92 13.13
CA LEU A 250 -48.85 -14.86 13.57
C LEU A 250 -48.04 -14.02 12.58
N GLY A 251 -47.25 -13.08 13.05
CA GLY A 251 -46.39 -12.30 12.16
C GLY A 251 -45.22 -11.63 12.87
N ILE A 252 -44.30 -11.09 12.07
CA ILE A 252 -43.22 -10.27 12.58
C ILE A 252 -43.77 -8.86 12.77
N LYS A 253 -43.81 -8.39 14.02
CA LYS A 253 -44.21 -7.02 14.37
C LYS A 253 -43.13 -6.01 14.00
N SER A 254 -41.88 -6.35 14.29
CA SER A 254 -40.73 -5.48 14.00
C SER A 254 -39.44 -6.27 14.00
N ILE A 255 -38.46 -5.79 13.23
CA ILE A 255 -37.07 -6.19 13.33
C ILE A 255 -36.28 -4.94 13.66
N ALA A 256 -35.32 -5.04 14.56
CA ALA A 256 -34.41 -3.96 14.88
C ALA A 256 -32.98 -4.47 14.86
N PHE A 257 -32.11 -3.71 14.19
CA PHE A 257 -30.67 -3.92 14.25
C PHE A 257 -30.10 -3.15 15.42
N SER A 258 -29.21 -3.79 16.18
CA SER A 258 -28.39 -3.09 17.15
C SER A 258 -27.45 -2.10 16.44
N ALA A 259 -27.12 -1.01 17.13
CA ALA A 259 -26.12 -0.08 16.61
C ALA A 259 -24.76 -0.77 16.55
N ILE A 260 -24.15 -0.79 15.36
CA ILE A 260 -22.75 -1.19 15.21
C ILE A 260 -21.88 -0.08 15.79
N THR A 261 -20.89 -0.47 16.59
CA THR A 261 -19.91 0.47 17.14
C THR A 261 -18.98 0.96 16.04
N THR A 262 -18.88 2.28 15.91
CA THR A 262 -17.91 2.95 15.03
C THR A 262 -16.79 3.58 15.84
N LYS A 263 -16.48 3.01 17.01
CA LYS A 263 -15.46 3.55 17.90
C LYS A 263 -14.10 3.54 17.21
N VAL A 264 -13.53 4.73 17.05
CA VAL A 264 -12.14 4.94 16.65
C VAL A 264 -11.28 4.94 17.91
N THR A 265 -10.18 4.19 17.88
CA THR A 265 -9.21 4.13 18.98
C THR A 265 -7.85 4.61 18.50
N ALA A 266 -7.20 5.43 19.32
CA ALA A 266 -5.82 5.86 19.11
C ALA A 266 -4.84 4.84 19.71
N ILE A 267 -3.83 4.47 18.93
CA ILE A 267 -2.77 3.55 19.30
C ILE A 267 -1.45 4.29 19.18
N SER A 268 -0.86 4.57 20.34
CA SER A 268 0.43 5.25 20.41
C SER A 268 1.54 4.37 19.87
N PHE A 269 2.47 4.96 19.12
CA PHE A 269 3.70 4.29 18.70
C PHE A 269 4.75 4.22 19.80
N SER A 270 4.56 4.96 20.88
CA SER A 270 5.42 4.96 22.08
C SER A 270 4.62 4.62 23.33
N GLY A 271 5.26 3.98 24.31
CA GLY A 271 4.64 3.69 25.59
C GLY A 271 5.21 2.43 26.26
N PRO A 272 4.72 2.09 27.47
CA PRO A 272 5.21 0.95 28.26
C PRO A 272 4.93 -0.42 27.61
N GLN A 273 4.11 -0.45 26.56
CA GLN A 273 3.76 -1.65 25.78
C GLN A 273 4.46 -1.68 24.41
N ALA A 274 5.50 -0.85 24.22
CA ALA A 274 6.31 -0.91 23.00
C ALA A 274 7.23 -2.14 23.03
N THR A 275 7.40 -2.79 21.88
CA THR A 275 8.42 -3.81 21.65
C THR A 275 9.82 -3.19 21.60
N ASP A 276 10.87 -4.02 21.63
CA ASP A 276 12.28 -3.57 21.61
C ASP A 276 12.64 -2.70 20.40
N ASP A 277 11.91 -2.86 19.29
CA ASP A 277 12.01 -2.01 18.09
C ASP A 277 11.37 -0.62 18.26
N GLY A 278 10.79 -0.32 19.44
CA GLY A 278 10.11 0.91 19.79
C GLY A 278 8.78 1.10 19.06
N CYS A 279 8.12 0.02 18.62
CA CYS A 279 6.80 0.03 18.01
C CYS A 279 5.75 -0.62 18.93
N PRO A 280 4.45 -0.35 18.77
CA PRO A 280 3.45 -0.88 19.69
C PRO A 280 3.35 -2.41 19.57
N ALA A 281 3.33 -3.12 20.69
CA ALA A 281 3.11 -4.57 20.66
C ALA A 281 1.73 -4.91 20.08
N ILE A 282 1.65 -6.08 19.44
CA ILE A 282 0.37 -6.66 19.03
C ILE A 282 -0.15 -7.46 20.23
N PRO A 283 -1.35 -7.17 20.76
CA PRO A 283 -1.93 -7.96 21.84
C PRO A 283 -2.02 -9.44 21.46
N GLY A 284 -1.70 -10.35 22.38
CA GLY A 284 -1.72 -11.79 22.11
C GLY A 284 -3.09 -12.30 21.64
N SER A 285 -4.18 -11.70 22.12
CA SER A 285 -5.56 -11.99 21.67
C SER A 285 -5.81 -11.68 20.20
N GLU A 286 -5.02 -10.78 19.62
CA GLU A 286 -5.17 -10.36 18.23
C GLU A 286 -4.20 -11.11 17.30
N ALA A 287 -3.17 -11.80 17.82
CA ALA A 287 -2.11 -12.41 17.01
C ALA A 287 -2.66 -13.28 15.88
N ASP A 288 -3.63 -14.13 16.19
CA ASP A 288 -4.24 -15.08 15.25
C ASP A 288 -5.51 -14.55 14.56
N GLU A 289 -5.91 -13.30 14.80
CA GLU A 289 -7.07 -12.73 14.10
C GLU A 289 -6.80 -12.61 12.60
N VAL A 290 -7.71 -13.15 11.79
CA VAL A 290 -7.68 -13.00 10.32
C VAL A 290 -7.89 -11.54 9.91
N ALA A 291 -8.67 -10.78 10.69
CA ALA A 291 -8.87 -9.37 10.44
C ALA A 291 -7.59 -8.57 10.72
N ILE A 292 -7.34 -7.52 9.91
CA ILE A 292 -6.27 -6.58 10.23
C ILE A 292 -6.81 -5.65 11.31
N THR A 293 -6.38 -5.90 12.54
CA THR A 293 -6.76 -5.08 13.68
C THR A 293 -6.06 -3.72 13.62
N PRO A 294 -6.60 -2.70 14.30
CA PRO A 294 -5.91 -1.43 14.46
C PRO A 294 -4.51 -1.57 15.07
N ASN A 295 -4.31 -2.46 16.07
CA ASN A 295 -2.99 -2.65 16.69
C ASN A 295 -2.00 -3.32 15.73
N LYS A 296 -2.42 -4.35 14.98
CA LYS A 296 -1.60 -4.95 13.92
C LYS A 296 -1.14 -3.91 12.91
N LEU A 297 -2.07 -3.07 12.46
CA LEU A 297 -1.79 -2.05 11.47
C LEU A 297 -0.87 -0.95 12.03
N ALA A 298 -1.08 -0.52 13.28
CA ALA A 298 -0.22 0.43 13.96
C ALA A 298 1.22 -0.09 14.08
N ASN A 299 1.43 -1.36 14.46
CA ASN A 299 2.75 -1.98 14.53
C ASN A 299 3.46 -1.94 13.17
N LEU A 300 2.76 -2.38 12.11
CA LEU A 300 3.32 -2.45 10.76
C LEU A 300 3.64 -1.06 10.19
N ILE A 301 2.74 -0.10 10.36
CA ILE A 301 2.99 1.30 9.97
C ILE A 301 4.19 1.87 10.73
N CYS A 302 4.30 1.59 12.04
CA CYS A 302 5.42 2.03 12.87
C CYS A 302 6.77 1.47 12.39
N LYS A 303 6.83 0.18 12.02
CA LYS A 303 8.04 -0.43 11.46
C LYS A 303 8.39 0.15 10.09
N ALA A 304 7.39 0.32 9.23
CA ALA A 304 7.57 0.87 7.90
C ALA A 304 8.06 2.33 7.92
N ARG A 305 7.58 3.19 8.83
CA ARG A 305 8.08 4.58 8.95
C ARG A 305 9.54 4.66 9.42
N LYS A 306 10.04 3.64 10.12
CA LYS A 306 11.44 3.55 10.56
C LYS A 306 12.35 2.97 9.47
N SER A 307 11.76 2.32 8.48
CA SER A 307 12.51 1.76 7.35
C SER A 307 13.02 2.85 6.42
N THR A 308 14.31 2.76 6.06
CA THR A 308 14.92 3.63 5.06
C THR A 308 15.16 2.86 3.78
N ILE A 309 14.52 3.27 2.69
CA ILE A 309 14.82 2.75 1.34
C ILE A 309 15.92 3.62 0.73
N THR A 310 17.17 3.18 0.90
CA THR A 310 18.34 3.85 0.33
C THR A 310 18.39 3.64 -1.18
N LYS A 311 18.75 4.67 -1.94
CA LYS A 311 18.88 4.58 -3.40
C LYS A 311 20.34 4.66 -3.78
N GLU A 312 20.79 3.72 -4.60
CA GLU A 312 22.11 3.80 -5.21
C GLU A 312 22.15 4.94 -6.23
N GLU A 313 23.26 5.68 -6.24
CA GLU A 313 23.47 6.73 -7.23
C GLU A 313 23.64 6.15 -8.63
N THR A 314 23.04 6.79 -9.63
CA THR A 314 23.37 6.48 -11.02
C THR A 314 24.75 6.98 -11.42
N ILE A 315 25.28 6.46 -12.52
CA ILE A 315 26.60 6.86 -13.06
C ILE A 315 26.55 8.23 -13.74
N LYS A 316 25.42 8.59 -14.36
CA LYS A 316 25.25 9.85 -15.11
C LYS A 316 25.61 11.12 -14.31
N PRO A 317 25.15 11.30 -13.06
CA PRO A 317 25.51 12.47 -12.25
C PRO A 317 26.91 12.38 -11.59
N THR A 318 27.61 11.24 -11.69
CA THR A 318 28.86 11.04 -10.96
C THR A 318 30.00 11.88 -11.57
N THR A 319 30.64 12.71 -10.74
CA THR A 319 31.79 13.53 -11.16
C THR A 319 33.09 12.71 -11.15
N VAL A 320 34.12 13.23 -11.81
CA VAL A 320 35.49 12.67 -11.75
C VAL A 320 35.99 12.56 -10.30
N ALA A 321 35.72 13.57 -9.47
CA ALA A 321 36.09 13.57 -8.07
C ALA A 321 35.36 12.44 -7.31
N ASN A 322 34.06 12.28 -7.54
CA ASN A 322 33.25 11.23 -6.93
C ASN A 322 33.74 9.83 -7.33
N LEU A 323 34.12 9.63 -8.60
CA LEU A 323 34.69 8.35 -9.07
C LEU A 323 36.07 8.05 -8.44
N GLN A 324 36.86 9.07 -8.15
CA GLN A 324 38.16 8.90 -7.51
C GLN A 324 38.06 8.60 -6.02
N SER A 325 37.02 9.09 -5.35
CA SER A 325 36.73 8.81 -3.94
C SER A 325 35.92 7.54 -3.72
N ASP A 326 35.17 7.06 -4.72
CA ASP A 326 34.36 5.82 -4.63
C ASP A 326 35.27 4.58 -4.40
N PRO A 327 35.15 3.89 -3.25
CA PRO A 327 35.97 2.71 -2.94
C PRO A 327 35.79 1.57 -3.95
N THR A 328 34.58 1.40 -4.47
CA THR A 328 34.25 0.36 -5.47
C THR A 328 34.96 0.68 -6.79
N MET A 329 34.94 1.94 -7.21
CA MET A 329 35.63 2.37 -8.43
C MET A 329 37.16 2.21 -8.30
N ARG A 330 37.71 2.49 -7.12
CA ARG A 330 39.14 2.26 -6.83
C ARG A 330 39.51 0.78 -6.92
N ASP A 331 38.66 -0.09 -6.39
CA ASP A 331 38.87 -1.54 -6.48
C ASP A 331 38.76 -2.04 -7.93
N ILE A 332 37.74 -1.59 -8.68
CA ILE A 332 37.59 -1.90 -10.11
C ILE A 332 38.81 -1.43 -10.92
N ALA A 333 39.33 -0.23 -10.63
CA ALA A 333 40.49 0.30 -11.32
C ALA A 333 41.74 -0.56 -11.13
N VAL A 334 41.98 -1.06 -9.91
CA VAL A 334 43.09 -1.99 -9.64
C VAL A 334 42.90 -3.32 -10.36
N LEU A 335 41.68 -3.88 -10.36
CA LEU A 335 41.38 -5.13 -11.06
C LEU A 335 41.64 -5.02 -12.57
N LEU A 336 41.37 -3.85 -13.16
CA LEU A 336 41.57 -3.59 -14.59
C LEU A 336 43.03 -3.28 -14.96
N GLU A 337 43.83 -2.76 -14.03
CA GLU A 337 45.25 -2.48 -14.26
C GLU A 337 46.16 -3.67 -13.95
N ASN A 338 45.78 -4.54 -13.00
CA ASN A 338 46.57 -5.72 -12.61
C ASN A 338 45.68 -6.96 -12.50
N ARG A 339 45.42 -7.63 -13.63
CA ARG A 339 44.68 -8.92 -13.65
C ARG A 339 45.31 -10.00 -12.76
N GLU A 340 46.63 -9.97 -12.56
CA GLU A 340 47.35 -10.95 -11.73
C GLU A 340 47.28 -10.65 -10.22
N LYS A 341 47.26 -9.38 -9.80
CA LYS A 341 47.11 -9.01 -8.37
C LYS A 341 45.67 -9.10 -7.87
N ALA A 342 44.70 -9.03 -8.79
CA ALA A 342 43.28 -9.26 -8.52
C ALA A 342 42.97 -10.63 -7.89
N ALA A 343 43.75 -11.65 -8.27
CA ALA A 343 43.61 -13.02 -7.78
C ALA A 343 44.29 -13.25 -6.41
N ALA A 344 45.06 -12.27 -5.90
CA ALA A 344 45.92 -12.41 -4.72
C ALA A 344 45.48 -11.50 -3.55
N LYS A 345 44.19 -11.15 -3.44
CA LYS A 345 43.69 -10.16 -2.48
C LYS A 345 43.57 -10.72 -1.05
N GLU A 346 44.69 -11.12 -0.47
CA GLU A 346 44.96 -10.89 0.94
C GLU A 346 46.32 -10.19 1.08
N ILE A 347 46.39 -9.19 1.98
CA ILE A 347 47.57 -8.54 2.56
C ILE A 347 47.98 -7.14 2.02
N SER A 348 47.93 -6.16 2.95
CA SER A 348 48.77 -4.96 3.13
C SER A 348 48.39 -3.59 2.50
N ASN A 349 48.66 -2.55 3.32
CA ASN A 349 48.36 -1.12 3.23
C ASN A 349 49.07 -0.32 2.10
N GLU A 350 49.95 -0.94 1.31
CA GLU A 350 50.53 -0.33 0.10
C GLU A 350 49.51 -0.15 -1.05
N ASN A 351 48.36 -0.81 -0.93
CA ASN A 351 47.28 -0.78 -1.91
C ASN A 351 46.61 0.59 -2.10
N ASP A 352 46.64 1.49 -1.11
CA ASP A 352 45.85 2.73 -1.17
C ASP A 352 46.41 3.79 -2.15
N LYS A 353 47.73 3.93 -2.23
CA LYS A 353 48.38 4.82 -3.22
C LYS A 353 48.24 4.27 -4.64
N ALA A 354 48.40 2.96 -4.82
CA ALA A 354 48.19 2.28 -6.10
C ALA A 354 46.74 2.45 -6.59
N LYS A 355 45.75 2.20 -5.71
CA LYS A 355 44.32 2.43 -5.97
C LYS A 355 43.99 3.87 -6.40
N LYS A 356 44.61 4.87 -5.77
CA LYS A 356 44.43 6.29 -6.15
C LYS A 356 45.08 6.62 -7.49
N GLY A 357 46.25 6.04 -7.79
CA GLY A 357 46.94 6.19 -9.06
C GLY A 357 46.15 5.60 -10.23
N SER A 358 45.66 4.37 -10.07
CA SER A 358 44.88 3.66 -11.08
C SER A 358 43.56 4.36 -11.41
N SER A 359 42.81 4.76 -10.38
CA SER A 359 41.58 5.51 -10.57
C SER A 359 41.84 6.85 -11.28
N LYS A 360 42.92 7.56 -10.92
CA LYS A 360 43.33 8.77 -11.64
C LYS A 360 43.64 8.49 -13.12
N HIS A 361 44.36 7.42 -13.45
CA HIS A 361 44.72 7.10 -14.84
C HIS A 361 43.51 6.77 -15.71
N ILE A 362 42.62 5.90 -15.20
CA ILE A 362 41.36 5.55 -15.89
C ILE A 362 40.48 6.78 -16.06
N VAL A 363 40.31 7.59 -15.03
CA VAL A 363 39.45 8.78 -15.10
C VAL A 363 40.07 9.86 -15.99
N ARG A 364 41.40 10.03 -16.04
CA ARG A 364 42.04 10.96 -16.99
C ARG A 364 41.78 10.56 -18.45
N SER A 365 41.71 9.26 -18.73
CA SER A 365 41.37 8.77 -20.08
C SER A 365 39.92 9.07 -20.51
N THR A 366 39.00 9.24 -19.55
CA THR A 366 37.62 9.72 -19.85
C THR A 366 37.55 11.21 -20.16
N ASN A 367 38.58 11.98 -19.81
CA ASN A 367 38.65 13.43 -20.04
C ASN A 367 39.25 13.80 -21.40
N CYS A 368 39.68 12.81 -22.19
CA CYS A 368 40.09 12.99 -23.58
C CYS A 368 38.87 13.22 -24.49
N ARG A 369 38.47 14.50 -24.60
CA ARG A 369 37.91 15.16 -25.79
C ARG A 369 36.61 14.64 -26.46
N HIS A 370 35.74 13.86 -25.82
CA HIS A 370 34.44 13.46 -26.43
C HIS A 370 33.19 13.59 -25.51
N ARG A 371 33.14 14.62 -24.66
CA ARG A 371 32.08 14.78 -23.64
C ARG A 371 30.71 15.38 -24.08
N PRO A 372 30.47 15.98 -25.28
CA PRO A 372 29.10 16.45 -25.59
C PRO A 372 28.29 15.70 -26.67
N THR A 373 28.81 14.72 -27.42
CA THR A 373 28.10 14.28 -28.67
C THR A 373 27.40 12.92 -28.65
N LEU A 374 27.52 12.10 -27.61
CA LEU A 374 26.99 10.73 -27.63
C LEU A 374 25.56 10.53 -27.06
N PHE A 375 25.05 11.45 -26.24
CA PHE A 375 23.65 11.36 -25.77
C PHE A 375 22.64 12.02 -26.71
N ALA A 376 23.07 12.57 -27.86
CA ALA A 376 22.20 13.27 -28.82
C ALA A 376 21.91 12.50 -30.12
N LYS A 377 22.45 11.29 -30.33
CA LYS A 377 22.33 10.53 -31.60
C LYS A 377 21.96 9.06 -31.40
N THR A 378 20.84 8.78 -30.75
CA THR A 378 20.13 7.50 -30.92
C THR A 378 18.66 7.79 -31.20
N GLY A 379 18.42 8.34 -32.39
CA GLY A 379 17.10 8.78 -32.84
C GLY A 379 17.17 9.19 -34.30
N ARG A 380 17.65 8.31 -35.19
CA ARG A 380 17.46 8.50 -36.63
C ARG A 380 17.13 7.16 -37.30
N LYS A 381 15.86 7.08 -37.70
CA LYS A 381 15.21 6.02 -38.48
C LYS A 381 16.06 5.64 -39.71
N ARG A 382 16.19 4.33 -39.95
CA ARG A 382 16.35 3.80 -41.31
C ARG A 382 14.96 3.81 -41.97
N ARG A 383 14.81 4.62 -43.00
CA ARG A 383 14.09 4.26 -44.23
C ARG A 383 15.09 4.45 -45.35
#